data_AF-A0A929MY46-F1
#
_entry.id   AF-A0A929MY46-F1
#
_cell.length_a   1.000
_cell.length_b   1.000
_cell.length_c   1.000
_cell.angle_alpha   90.00
_cell.angle_beta   90.00
_cell.angle_gamma   90.00
#
_symmetry.space_group_name_H-M   'P 1'
#
loop_
_entity.id
_entity.type
_entity.pdbx_description
1 polymer ?
#
loop_
_entity_poly.entity_id
_entity_poly.type
_entity_poly.pdbx_seq_one_letter_code
_entity_poly.pdbx_strand_id
1 'polypeptide(L)'
;MPKRKGTRGQRARGIDTGRDFPPPSRLSKRAAEAWREIVARHGRRAARIVGPELEVYCEAIGTAREACARIEAEGMVVADMRGAAIPHPAVAVAAAADKTIERLAPRFQVRVDRGEQGYMVRKTRDAVRGAGLDDKPEYSGMIAAALTLAVVIDHAQEEGHDALRRAAFGPIPSYIKAMKDLGLAPRLGVVEEPDAQDAGAATPVTTINDWMQREA
;
A
#
# COMPACT_ATOMS: atom_id res chain seq x y z
N MET A 1 -18.71 37.60 -18.37
CA MET A 1 -18.40 36.65 -17.28
C MET A 1 -17.36 35.65 -17.75
N PRO A 2 -16.15 35.57 -17.15
CA PRO A 2 -15.10 34.67 -17.61
C PRO A 2 -15.24 33.30 -16.95
N LYS A 3 -15.36 32.23 -17.74
CA LYS A 3 -15.34 30.84 -17.25
C LYS A 3 -13.90 30.39 -17.05
N ARG A 4 -13.53 30.11 -15.79
CA ARG A 4 -12.24 29.52 -15.38
C ARG A 4 -12.10 28.11 -15.97
N LYS A 5 -11.13 27.92 -16.87
CA LYS A 5 -10.66 26.58 -17.27
C LYS A 5 -9.82 26.00 -16.12
N GLY A 6 -10.34 24.96 -15.47
CA GLY A 6 -9.59 24.17 -14.49
C GLY A 6 -8.62 23.24 -15.20
N THR A 7 -7.33 23.53 -15.04
CA THR A 7 -6.22 22.66 -15.45
C THR A 7 -6.20 21.43 -14.55
N ARG A 8 -6.88 20.35 -14.96
CA ARG A 8 -6.83 19.06 -14.24
C ARG A 8 -5.53 18.37 -14.62
N GLY A 9 -4.53 18.55 -13.76
CA GLY A 9 -3.19 18.00 -13.90
C GLY A 9 -3.20 16.51 -14.22
N GLN A 10 -2.42 16.17 -15.24
CA GLN A 10 -1.85 14.84 -15.45
C GLN A 10 -1.22 14.37 -14.16
N ARG A 11 -1.84 13.40 -13.48
CA ARG A 11 -1.15 12.58 -12.49
C ARG A 11 -0.51 11.43 -13.24
N ALA A 12 0.77 11.60 -13.56
CA ALA A 12 1.66 10.52 -13.93
C ALA A 12 1.55 9.41 -12.86
N ARG A 13 0.91 8.30 -13.22
CA ARG A 13 1.01 7.04 -12.46
C ARG A 13 2.13 6.23 -13.08
N GLY A 14 3.36 6.59 -12.74
CA GLY A 14 4.49 5.68 -12.83
C GLY A 14 4.42 4.72 -11.64
N ILE A 15 4.26 3.44 -11.92
CA ILE A 15 4.42 2.38 -10.93
C ILE A 15 5.94 2.22 -10.75
N ASP A 16 6.47 2.83 -9.70
CA ASP A 16 7.87 2.70 -9.29
C ASP A 16 7.96 1.61 -8.21
N THR A 17 8.01 0.35 -8.65
CA THR A 17 8.15 -0.83 -7.78
C THR A 17 9.61 -1.10 -7.39
N GLY A 18 10.53 -0.16 -7.56
CA GLY A 18 11.96 -0.41 -7.39
C GLY A 18 12.76 0.67 -6.66
N ARG A 19 12.12 1.70 -6.10
CA ARG A 19 12.87 2.73 -5.38
C ARG A 19 13.24 2.22 -3.99
N ASP A 20 14.46 1.72 -3.87
CA ASP A 20 15.10 1.53 -2.57
C ASP A 20 15.22 2.89 -1.88
N PHE A 21 14.77 2.98 -0.63
CA PHE A 21 14.90 4.19 0.20
C PHE A 21 15.98 3.96 1.25
N PRO A 22 17.27 4.07 0.89
CA PRO A 22 18.35 3.85 1.83
C PRO A 22 18.30 4.89 2.96
N PRO A 23 18.72 4.53 4.19
CA PRO A 23 18.81 5.49 5.27
C PRO A 23 19.78 6.62 4.93
N PRO A 24 19.43 7.89 5.19
CA PRO A 24 20.35 9.00 5.04
C PRO A 24 21.64 8.80 5.83
N SER A 25 22.78 9.15 5.25
CA SER A 25 24.12 8.95 5.85
C SER A 25 24.35 9.70 7.17
N ARG A 26 23.55 10.74 7.43
CA ARG A 26 23.58 11.51 8.69
C ARG A 26 22.93 10.81 9.87
N LEU A 27 22.18 9.73 9.63
CA LEU A 27 21.52 9.00 10.71
C LEU A 27 22.54 8.22 11.53
N SER A 28 22.34 8.20 12.85
CA SER A 28 23.02 7.28 13.74
C SER A 28 22.80 5.83 13.31
N LYS A 29 23.71 4.92 13.69
CA LYS A 29 23.62 3.50 13.31
C LYS A 29 22.28 2.88 13.72
N ARG A 30 21.82 3.17 14.95
CA ARG A 30 20.54 2.71 15.48
C ARG A 30 19.34 3.34 14.78
N ALA A 31 19.44 4.61 14.39
CA ALA A 31 18.41 5.27 13.59
C ALA A 31 18.33 4.69 12.17
N ALA A 32 19.47 4.36 11.55
CA ALA A 32 19.51 3.71 10.24
C ALA A 32 18.91 2.29 10.29
N GLU A 33 19.07 1.56 11.39
CA GLU A 33 18.38 0.28 11.64
C GLU A 33 16.86 0.50 11.70
N ALA A 34 16.40 1.46 12.52
CA ALA A 34 14.97 1.81 12.62
C ALA A 34 14.38 2.26 11.28
N TRP A 35 15.12 3.04 10.49
CA TRP A 35 14.73 3.47 9.15
C TRP A 35 14.45 2.27 8.25
N ARG A 36 15.39 1.32 8.17
CA ARG A 36 15.23 0.10 7.37
C ARG A 36 14.02 -0.71 7.81
N GLU A 37 13.82 -0.88 9.11
CA GLU A 37 12.65 -1.58 9.66
C GLU A 37 11.33 -0.90 9.26
N ILE A 38 11.25 0.43 9.40
CA ILE A 38 10.02 1.19 9.11
C ILE A 38 9.74 1.22 7.61
N VAL A 39 10.75 1.47 6.77
CA VAL A 39 10.64 1.45 5.31
C VAL A 39 10.21 0.07 4.82
N ALA A 40 10.85 -0.99 5.31
CA ALA A 40 10.49 -2.36 4.96
C ALA A 40 9.04 -2.69 5.35
N ARG A 41 8.60 -2.26 6.55
CA ARG A 41 7.22 -2.47 7.00
C ARG A 41 6.18 -1.74 6.14
N HIS A 42 6.55 -0.61 5.53
CA HIS A 42 5.66 0.13 4.61
C HIS A 42 5.74 -0.39 3.16
N GLY A 43 6.77 -1.15 2.80
CA GLY A 43 6.97 -1.73 1.47
C GLY A 43 6.81 -0.68 0.36
N ARG A 44 5.98 -0.99 -0.64
CA ARG A 44 5.66 -0.07 -1.76
C ARG A 44 5.12 1.31 -1.35
N ARG A 45 4.64 1.46 -0.11
CA ARG A 45 4.11 2.72 0.43
C ARG A 45 5.19 3.56 1.12
N ALA A 46 6.43 3.07 1.21
CA ALA A 46 7.54 3.78 1.84
C ALA A 46 7.73 5.20 1.28
N ALA A 47 7.52 5.38 -0.03
CA ALA A 47 7.59 6.68 -0.69
C ALA A 47 6.69 7.76 -0.06
N ARG A 48 5.60 7.38 0.63
CA ARG A 48 4.66 8.31 1.28
C ARG A 48 5.14 8.81 2.64
N ILE A 49 6.04 8.08 3.28
CA ILE A 49 6.54 8.39 4.63
C ILE A 49 7.98 8.89 4.62
N VAL A 50 8.73 8.64 3.54
CA VAL A 50 10.12 9.07 3.42
C VAL A 50 10.19 10.60 3.35
N GLY A 51 10.93 11.19 4.28
CA GLY A 51 11.13 12.62 4.38
C GLY A 51 11.74 13.01 5.74
N PRO A 52 11.94 14.31 5.98
CA PRO A 52 12.62 14.79 7.19
C PRO A 52 11.97 14.35 8.50
N GLU A 53 10.64 14.22 8.53
CA GLU A 53 9.93 13.75 9.74
C GLU A 53 10.27 12.29 10.07
N LEU A 54 10.50 11.44 9.07
CA LEU A 54 10.89 10.04 9.28
C LEU A 54 12.30 9.96 9.87
N GLU A 55 13.21 10.83 9.45
CA GLU A 55 14.57 10.90 9.99
C GLU A 55 14.56 11.24 11.47
N VAL A 56 13.79 12.27 11.86
CA VAL A 56 13.63 12.67 13.27
C VAL A 56 13.02 11.53 14.09
N TYR A 57 12.03 10.84 13.54
CA TYR A 57 11.41 9.71 14.20
C TYR A 57 12.38 8.54 14.39
N CYS A 58 13.16 8.21 13.37
CA CYS A 58 14.18 7.17 13.43
C CYS A 58 15.29 7.52 14.43
N GLU A 59 15.71 8.79 14.51
CA GLU A 59 16.67 9.23 15.53
C GLU A 59 16.13 9.11 16.95
N ALA A 60 14.85 9.46 17.16
CA ALA A 60 14.23 9.28 18.46
C ALA A 60 14.21 7.80 18.87
N ILE A 61 13.86 6.88 17.95
CA ILE A 61 13.91 5.44 18.19
C ILE A 61 15.35 4.97 18.48
N GLY A 62 16.33 5.44 17.71
CA GLY A 62 17.73 5.10 17.91
C GLY A 62 18.23 5.54 19.29
N THR A 63 17.91 6.77 19.68
CA THR A 63 18.23 7.36 20.98
C THR A 63 17.60 6.59 22.13
N ALA A 64 16.31 6.23 22.01
CA ALA A 64 15.62 5.44 23.02
C ALA A 64 16.27 4.04 23.19
N ARG A 65 16.57 3.35 22.08
CA ARG A 65 17.25 2.05 22.09
C ARG A 65 18.63 2.11 22.77
N GLU A 66 19.40 3.16 22.50
CA GLU A 66 20.71 3.37 23.11
C GLU A 66 20.59 3.67 24.61
N ALA A 67 19.68 4.56 25.00
CA ALA A 67 19.45 4.90 26.40
C ALA A 67 18.99 3.68 27.22
N CYS A 68 18.08 2.86 26.68
CA CYS A 68 17.65 1.62 27.33
C CYS A 68 18.80 0.61 27.48
N ALA A 69 19.64 0.44 26.45
CA ALA A 69 20.79 -0.45 26.53
C ALA A 69 21.80 -0.02 27.62
N ARG A 70 21.97 1.30 27.83
CA ARG A 70 22.79 1.82 28.92
C ARG A 70 22.18 1.56 30.29
N ILE A 71 20.87 1.80 30.44
CA ILE A 71 20.16 1.50 31.70
C ILE A 71 20.25 0.00 32.04
N GLU A 72 20.16 -0.88 31.04
CA GLU A 72 20.30 -2.32 31.23
C GLU A 72 21.72 -2.71 31.68
N ALA A 73 22.75 -2.07 31.12
CA ALA A 73 24.15 -2.36 31.46
C ALA A 73 24.60 -1.73 32.79
N GLU A 74 24.19 -0.50 33.08
CA GLU A 74 24.66 0.32 34.22
C GLU A 74 23.69 0.24 35.43
N GLY A 75 22.44 -0.19 35.22
CA GLY A 75 21.37 -0.19 36.20
C GLY A 75 20.58 1.13 36.26
N MET A 76 19.38 1.11 36.83
CA MET A 76 18.51 2.31 36.88
C MET A 76 19.00 3.40 37.84
N VAL A 77 19.88 3.05 38.79
CA VAL A 77 20.42 3.95 39.80
C VAL A 77 21.94 3.85 39.73
N VAL A 78 22.59 5.00 39.60
CA VAL A 78 24.05 5.12 39.54
C VAL A 78 24.53 6.05 40.64
N ALA A 79 25.81 5.93 41.02
CA ALA A 79 26.42 6.86 41.96
C ALA A 79 26.79 8.17 41.25
N ASP A 80 26.50 9.31 41.89
CA ASP A 80 27.05 10.60 41.48
C ASP A 80 28.54 10.72 41.83
N MET A 81 29.18 11.86 41.48
CA MET A 81 30.60 12.09 41.77
C MET A 81 30.94 12.06 43.27
N ARG A 82 29.94 12.16 44.16
CA ARG A 82 30.08 12.14 45.62
C ARG A 82 29.66 10.80 46.22
N GLY A 83 29.32 9.80 45.39
CA GLY A 83 28.88 8.48 45.82
C GLY A 83 27.40 8.39 46.19
N ALA A 84 26.62 9.46 46.03
CA ALA A 84 25.19 9.44 46.32
C ALA A 84 24.40 8.75 45.19
N ALA A 85 23.40 7.95 45.56
CA ALA A 85 22.54 7.25 44.62
C ALA A 85 21.62 8.23 43.88
N ILE A 86 21.76 8.33 42.56
CA ILE A 86 20.92 9.16 41.68
C ILE A 86 20.30 8.31 40.55
N PRO A 87 19.13 8.71 40.01
CA PRO A 87 18.60 8.08 38.81
C PRO A 87 19.58 8.18 37.64
N HIS A 88 19.72 7.10 36.86
CA HIS A 88 20.61 7.09 35.71
C HIS A 88 20.22 8.18 34.70
N PRO A 89 21.15 9.05 34.26
CA PRO A 89 20.87 10.11 33.28
C PRO A 89 20.19 9.65 31.98
N ALA A 90 20.45 8.41 31.56
CA ALA A 90 19.82 7.81 30.39
C ALA A 90 18.30 7.68 30.52
N VAL A 91 17.76 7.63 31.75
CA VAL A 91 16.30 7.61 31.99
C VAL A 91 15.65 8.88 31.45
N ALA A 92 16.25 10.04 31.69
CA ALA A 92 15.73 11.32 31.19
C ALA A 92 15.82 11.40 29.65
N VAL A 93 16.89 10.85 29.07
CA VAL A 93 17.10 10.77 27.62
C VAL A 93 16.04 9.86 26.97
N ALA A 94 15.82 8.66 27.52
CA ALA A 94 14.80 7.73 27.05
C ALA A 94 13.40 8.38 27.10
N ALA A 95 13.04 9.02 28.21
CA ALA A 95 11.75 9.70 28.36
C ALA A 95 11.56 10.86 27.35
N ALA A 96 12.62 11.61 27.03
CA ALA A 96 12.55 12.67 26.03
C ALA A 96 12.41 12.12 24.60
N ALA A 97 13.10 11.02 24.31
CA ALA A 97 12.98 10.31 23.04
C ALA A 97 11.58 9.72 22.87
N ASP A 98 11.03 9.06 23.89
CA ASP A 98 9.69 8.47 23.88
C ASP A 98 8.61 9.50 23.60
N LYS A 99 8.68 10.69 24.18
CA LYS A 99 7.75 11.79 23.84
C LYS A 99 7.77 12.16 22.36
N THR A 100 8.94 12.12 21.74
CA THR A 100 9.07 12.38 20.30
C THR A 100 8.50 11.21 19.49
N ILE A 101 8.75 9.97 19.93
CA ILE A 101 8.19 8.77 19.33
C ILE A 101 6.66 8.80 19.40
N GLU A 102 6.06 8.99 20.56
CA GLU A 102 4.60 9.06 20.74
C GLU A 102 3.95 10.14 19.87
N ARG A 103 4.57 11.32 19.80
CA ARG A 103 4.09 12.45 18.99
C ARG A 103 4.09 12.13 17.48
N LEU A 104 5.08 11.39 17.01
CA LEU A 104 5.28 11.12 15.58
C LEU A 104 4.73 9.76 15.13
N ALA A 105 4.59 8.79 16.04
CA ALA A 105 4.18 7.42 15.76
C ALA A 105 2.91 7.32 14.90
N PRO A 106 1.82 8.10 15.13
CA PRO A 106 0.61 8.03 14.30
C PRO A 106 0.84 8.30 12.80
N ARG A 107 1.91 9.04 12.44
CA ARG A 107 2.27 9.33 11.04
C ARG A 107 2.94 8.14 10.36
N PHE A 108 3.62 7.29 11.13
CA PHE A 108 4.39 6.15 10.65
C PHE A 108 3.76 4.81 11.03
N GLN A 109 2.52 4.83 11.51
CA GLN A 109 1.71 3.63 11.62
C GLN A 109 1.37 3.12 10.24
N VAL A 110 1.68 1.85 9.99
CA VAL A 110 1.14 1.16 8.81
C VAL A 110 -0.36 1.09 8.99
N ARG A 111 -1.07 1.97 8.30
CA ARG A 111 -2.52 1.95 8.29
C ARG A 111 -2.94 0.64 7.64
N VAL A 112 -3.62 -0.21 8.40
CA VAL A 112 -4.48 -1.25 7.84
C VAL A 112 -5.52 -0.50 7.02
N ASP A 113 -5.40 -0.55 5.71
CA ASP A 113 -6.20 0.30 4.84
C ASP A 113 -7.63 -0.22 4.81
N ARG A 114 -8.49 0.33 5.69
CA ARG A 114 -9.93 0.07 5.63
C ARG A 114 -10.60 0.89 4.51
N GLY A 115 -9.90 1.87 3.92
CA GLY A 115 -10.44 2.90 3.03
C GLY A 115 -9.90 2.92 1.59
N GLU A 116 -8.58 2.77 1.36
CA GLU A 116 -8.04 2.39 0.05
C GLU A 116 -8.15 0.88 -0.08
N GLN A 117 -9.35 0.41 -0.29
CA GLN A 117 -9.58 -1.00 -0.54
C GLN A 117 -8.80 -1.39 -1.79
N GLY A 118 -8.12 -2.54 -1.74
CA GLY A 118 -7.28 -3.00 -2.84
C GLY A 118 -8.02 -3.03 -4.17
N TYR A 119 -7.27 -3.17 -5.25
CA TYR A 119 -7.79 -3.00 -6.61
C TYR A 119 -9.06 -3.83 -6.84
N MET A 120 -9.06 -5.08 -6.40
CA MET A 120 -10.18 -6.00 -6.55
C MET A 120 -11.38 -5.53 -5.72
N VAL A 121 -11.21 -5.21 -4.44
CA VAL A 121 -12.33 -4.80 -3.59
C VAL A 121 -13.01 -3.54 -4.13
N ARG A 122 -12.22 -2.54 -4.58
CA ARG A 122 -12.78 -1.34 -5.21
C ARG A 122 -13.60 -1.69 -6.45
N LYS A 123 -13.07 -2.53 -7.34
CA LYS A 123 -13.77 -2.92 -8.57
C LYS A 123 -15.02 -3.74 -8.30
N THR A 124 -15.01 -4.59 -7.28
CA THR A 124 -16.19 -5.32 -6.81
C THR A 124 -17.27 -4.36 -6.33
N ARG A 125 -16.92 -3.36 -5.51
CA ARG A 125 -17.88 -2.36 -5.05
C ARG A 125 -18.46 -1.50 -6.16
N ASP A 126 -17.61 -1.06 -7.09
CA ASP A 126 -18.05 -0.30 -8.25
C ASP A 126 -19.05 -1.12 -9.10
N ALA A 127 -18.80 -2.42 -9.28
CA ALA A 127 -19.68 -3.33 -10.01
C ALA A 127 -21.01 -3.58 -9.27
N VAL A 128 -20.95 -3.84 -7.95
CA VAL A 128 -22.14 -4.05 -7.10
C VAL A 128 -23.05 -2.82 -7.12
N ARG A 129 -22.48 -1.63 -6.92
CA ARG A 129 -23.21 -0.36 -6.98
C ARG A 129 -23.74 -0.07 -8.38
N GLY A 130 -22.92 -0.30 -9.41
CA GLY A 130 -23.33 -0.09 -10.80
C GLY A 130 -24.51 -0.99 -11.23
N ALA A 131 -24.64 -2.16 -10.60
CA ALA A 131 -25.77 -3.07 -10.81
C ALA A 131 -26.95 -2.85 -9.84
N GLY A 132 -26.86 -1.89 -8.91
CA GLY A 132 -27.89 -1.63 -7.90
C GLY A 132 -28.18 -2.83 -7.00
N LEU A 133 -27.15 -3.63 -6.70
CA LEU A 133 -27.28 -4.81 -5.83
C LEU A 133 -27.10 -4.47 -4.34
N ASP A 134 -26.48 -3.33 -4.04
CA ASP A 134 -26.25 -2.84 -2.67
C ASP A 134 -27.54 -2.46 -1.94
N ASP A 135 -28.58 -2.06 -2.67
CA ASP A 135 -29.90 -1.75 -2.10
C ASP A 135 -30.77 -3.00 -1.88
N LYS A 136 -30.29 -4.19 -2.27
CA LYS A 136 -31.07 -5.44 -2.25
C LYS A 136 -30.59 -6.38 -1.14
N PRO A 137 -31.35 -6.50 -0.02
CA PRO A 137 -30.89 -7.23 1.16
C PRO A 137 -30.64 -8.71 0.91
N GLU A 138 -31.34 -9.33 -0.05
CA GLU A 138 -31.16 -10.73 -0.44
C GLU A 138 -29.76 -11.04 -1.01
N TYR A 139 -29.05 -10.02 -1.52
CA TYR A 139 -27.67 -10.17 -2.03
C TYR A 139 -26.60 -9.85 -0.98
N SER A 140 -26.96 -9.33 0.20
CA SER A 140 -26.02 -8.84 1.21
C SER A 140 -24.95 -9.87 1.61
N GLY A 141 -25.36 -11.12 1.85
CA GLY A 141 -24.45 -12.20 2.21
C GLY A 141 -23.47 -12.54 1.09
N MET A 142 -23.95 -12.60 -0.15
CA MET A 142 -23.11 -12.90 -1.32
C MET A 142 -22.14 -11.74 -1.64
N ILE A 143 -22.60 -10.49 -1.51
CA ILE A 143 -21.75 -9.29 -1.65
C ILE A 143 -20.65 -9.30 -0.59
N ALA A 144 -20.96 -9.63 0.67
CA ALA A 144 -19.96 -9.74 1.73
C ALA A 144 -18.92 -10.84 1.44
N ALA A 145 -19.36 -12.00 0.95
CA ALA A 145 -18.46 -13.08 0.54
C ALA A 145 -17.55 -12.66 -0.62
N ALA A 146 -18.09 -12.02 -1.65
CA ALA A 146 -17.32 -11.51 -2.80
C ALA A 146 -16.28 -10.46 -2.38
N LEU A 147 -16.66 -9.53 -1.49
CA LEU A 147 -15.72 -8.52 -0.95
C LEU A 147 -14.64 -9.15 -0.08
N THR A 148 -14.96 -10.17 0.71
CA THR A 148 -13.98 -10.91 1.52
C THR A 148 -12.94 -11.58 0.63
N LEU A 149 -13.38 -12.26 -0.43
CA LEU A 149 -12.47 -12.89 -1.38
C LEU A 149 -11.64 -11.85 -2.15
N ALA A 150 -12.23 -10.71 -2.50
CA ALA A 150 -11.50 -9.61 -3.11
C ALA A 150 -10.39 -9.07 -2.20
N VAL A 151 -10.63 -8.95 -0.88
CA VAL A 151 -9.60 -8.56 0.11
C VAL A 151 -8.47 -9.58 0.13
N VAL A 152 -8.78 -10.88 0.14
CA VAL A 152 -7.77 -11.94 0.12
C VAL A 152 -6.92 -11.89 -1.15
N ILE A 153 -7.54 -11.64 -2.31
CA ILE A 153 -6.82 -11.52 -3.59
C ILE A 153 -5.92 -10.29 -3.58
N ASP A 154 -6.42 -9.15 -3.10
CA ASP A 154 -5.62 -7.94 -2.98
C ASP A 154 -4.42 -8.18 -2.05
N HIS A 155 -4.59 -8.78 -0.87
CA HIS A 155 -3.47 -9.15 -0.01
C HIS A 155 -2.47 -10.09 -0.69
N ALA A 156 -2.94 -11.09 -1.42
CA ALA A 156 -2.08 -12.02 -2.15
C ALA A 156 -1.26 -11.31 -3.25
N GLN A 157 -1.86 -10.35 -3.96
CA GLN A 157 -1.16 -9.51 -4.94
C GLN A 157 -0.12 -8.60 -4.30
N GLU A 158 -0.40 -8.14 -3.07
CA GLU A 158 0.51 -7.29 -2.31
C GLU A 158 1.70 -8.06 -1.71
N GLU A 159 1.47 -9.30 -1.26
CA GLU A 159 2.48 -10.19 -0.67
C GLU A 159 3.45 -10.76 -1.72
N GLY A 160 3.00 -10.91 -2.97
CA GLY A 160 3.85 -11.32 -4.11
C GLY A 160 3.54 -12.71 -4.67
N HIS A 161 4.44 -13.19 -5.53
CA HIS A 161 4.17 -14.33 -6.43
C HIS A 161 3.72 -15.62 -5.72
N ASP A 162 4.32 -15.99 -4.60
CA ASP A 162 3.97 -17.24 -3.90
C ASP A 162 2.61 -17.16 -3.20
N ALA A 163 2.27 -16.01 -2.62
CA ALA A 163 0.95 -15.77 -2.05
C ALA A 163 -0.13 -15.77 -3.15
N LEU A 164 0.15 -15.12 -4.28
CA LEU A 164 -0.74 -15.11 -5.43
C LEU A 164 -0.93 -16.51 -6.04
N ARG A 165 0.14 -17.32 -6.12
CA ARG A 165 0.06 -18.72 -6.55
C ARG A 165 -0.83 -19.55 -5.64
N ARG A 166 -0.76 -19.36 -4.32
CA ARG A 166 -1.69 -20.01 -3.37
C ARG A 166 -3.13 -19.55 -3.58
N ALA A 167 -3.33 -18.25 -3.84
CA ALA A 167 -4.66 -17.69 -4.11
C ALA A 167 -5.29 -18.21 -5.42
N ALA A 168 -4.47 -18.65 -6.38
CA ALA A 168 -4.92 -19.16 -7.68
C ALA A 168 -5.80 -20.43 -7.60
N PHE A 169 -5.67 -21.23 -6.54
CA PHE A 169 -6.37 -22.53 -6.43
C PHE A 169 -7.57 -22.53 -5.47
N GLY A 170 -7.92 -21.39 -4.88
CA GLY A 170 -9.07 -21.30 -3.97
C GLY A 170 -9.74 -19.92 -4.02
N PRO A 171 -9.11 -18.88 -3.46
CA PRO A 171 -9.67 -17.54 -3.43
C PRO A 171 -10.09 -16.99 -4.81
N ILE A 172 -9.23 -17.08 -5.84
CA ILE A 172 -9.52 -16.52 -7.16
C ILE A 172 -10.69 -17.24 -7.86
N PRO A 173 -10.70 -18.58 -7.98
CA PRO A 173 -11.85 -19.29 -8.56
C PRO A 173 -13.16 -19.04 -7.80
N SER A 174 -13.10 -18.99 -6.47
CA SER A 174 -14.28 -18.74 -5.62
C SER A 174 -14.82 -17.33 -5.81
N TYR A 175 -13.93 -16.35 -5.97
CA TYR A 175 -14.30 -14.98 -6.28
C TYR A 175 -15.00 -14.89 -7.64
N ILE A 176 -14.44 -15.52 -8.67
CA ILE A 176 -15.04 -15.53 -10.02
C ILE A 176 -16.44 -16.16 -9.98
N LYS A 177 -16.61 -17.26 -9.23
CA LYS A 177 -17.91 -17.90 -9.03
C LYS A 177 -18.89 -16.95 -8.33
N ALA A 178 -18.50 -16.31 -7.23
CA ALA A 178 -19.36 -15.36 -6.53
C ALA A 178 -19.79 -14.19 -7.43
N MET A 179 -18.88 -13.66 -8.26
CA MET A 179 -19.21 -12.61 -9.23
C MET A 179 -20.18 -13.11 -10.32
N LYS A 180 -20.05 -14.36 -10.77
CA LYS A 180 -21.00 -14.99 -11.70
C LYS A 180 -22.38 -15.15 -11.08
N ASP A 181 -22.44 -15.62 -9.83
CA ASP A 181 -23.70 -15.84 -9.10
C ASP A 181 -24.42 -14.51 -8.80
N LEU A 182 -23.66 -13.41 -8.65
CA LEU A 182 -24.19 -12.04 -8.59
C LEU A 182 -24.62 -11.47 -9.95
N GLY A 183 -24.39 -12.19 -11.06
CA GLY A 183 -24.66 -11.69 -12.41
C GLY A 183 -23.68 -10.61 -12.88
N LEU A 184 -22.55 -10.43 -12.18
CA LEU A 184 -21.52 -9.41 -12.43
C LEU A 184 -20.33 -9.92 -13.26
N ALA A 185 -20.40 -11.16 -13.76
CA ALA A 185 -19.36 -11.69 -14.62
C ALA A 185 -19.32 -10.92 -15.96
N PRO A 186 -18.11 -10.58 -16.48
CA PRO A 186 -17.99 -9.88 -17.76
C PRO A 186 -18.60 -10.72 -18.88
N ARG A 187 -19.53 -10.12 -19.64
CA ARG A 187 -19.97 -10.68 -20.92
C ARG A 187 -18.84 -10.47 -21.92
N LEU A 188 -18.07 -11.52 -22.22
CA LEU A 188 -16.97 -11.50 -23.19
C LEU A 188 -17.42 -11.30 -24.66
N GLY A 189 -18.56 -10.64 -24.89
CA GLY A 189 -19.22 -10.58 -26.20
C GLY A 189 -19.63 -9.20 -26.70
N VAL A 190 -19.30 -8.11 -26.00
CA VAL A 190 -19.59 -6.75 -26.51
C VAL A 190 -18.43 -5.83 -26.17
N VAL A 191 -17.45 -5.80 -27.07
CA VAL A 191 -16.69 -4.56 -27.30
C VAL A 191 -17.57 -3.77 -28.26
N GLU A 192 -18.33 -2.80 -27.73
CA GLU A 192 -18.84 -1.73 -28.59
C GLU A 192 -17.61 -0.92 -29.00
N GLU A 193 -17.13 -1.14 -30.22
CA GLU A 193 -16.21 -0.20 -30.85
C GLU A 193 -16.95 1.15 -30.93
N PRO A 194 -16.38 2.25 -30.39
CA PRO A 194 -16.99 3.55 -30.54
C PRO A 194 -17.09 3.87 -32.03
N ASP A 195 -18.29 4.21 -32.49
CA ASP A 195 -18.60 4.56 -33.89
C ASP A 195 -17.52 5.44 -34.49
N ALA A 196 -16.70 4.84 -35.37
CA ALA A 196 -15.76 5.56 -36.22
C ALA A 196 -16.52 6.19 -37.39
N GLN A 197 -17.37 7.18 -37.09
CA GLN A 197 -17.80 8.17 -38.07
C GLN A 197 -17.02 9.46 -37.82
N ASP A 198 -15.74 9.42 -38.21
CA ASP A 198 -14.95 10.54 -38.76
C ASP A 198 -13.45 10.26 -38.60
N ALA A 199 -12.91 9.40 -39.47
CA ALA A 199 -11.54 9.50 -39.93
C ALA A 199 -11.41 8.65 -41.21
N GLY A 200 -11.09 9.30 -42.33
CA GLY A 200 -11.08 8.72 -43.65
C GLY A 200 -10.16 7.50 -43.83
N ALA A 201 -10.57 6.64 -44.76
CA ALA A 201 -9.77 5.63 -45.46
C ALA A 201 -8.88 4.75 -44.57
N ALA A 202 -9.49 3.98 -43.67
CA ALA A 202 -8.83 2.82 -43.07
C ALA A 202 -8.84 1.65 -44.05
N THR A 203 -7.66 1.22 -44.51
CA THR A 203 -7.49 -0.15 -45.01
C THR A 203 -7.77 -1.12 -43.86
N PRO A 204 -8.62 -2.15 -44.06
CA PRO A 204 -9.02 -3.04 -42.99
C PRO A 204 -7.84 -3.89 -42.52
N VAL A 205 -7.78 -4.10 -41.21
CA VAL A 205 -6.82 -4.98 -40.53
C VAL A 205 -6.93 -6.38 -41.11
N THR A 206 -5.90 -6.78 -41.85
CA THR A 206 -5.76 -8.07 -42.50
C THR A 206 -5.49 -9.16 -41.46
N THR A 207 -6.23 -10.26 -41.54
CA THR A 207 -6.10 -11.42 -40.64
C THR A 207 -4.71 -12.06 -40.72
N ILE A 208 -4.31 -12.82 -39.70
CA ILE A 208 -2.99 -13.47 -39.60
C ILE A 208 -2.67 -14.37 -40.82
N ASN A 209 -3.71 -14.83 -41.52
CA ASN A 209 -3.61 -15.64 -42.73
C ASN A 209 -3.12 -14.83 -43.94
N ASP A 210 -3.46 -13.54 -44.03
CA ASP A 210 -2.98 -12.63 -45.08
C ASP A 210 -1.50 -12.31 -44.93
N TRP A 211 -0.97 -12.35 -43.70
CA TRP A 211 0.45 -12.13 -43.44
C TRP A 211 1.28 -13.34 -43.86
N MET A 212 0.82 -14.56 -43.55
CA MET A 212 1.54 -15.79 -43.89
C MET A 212 1.62 -16.07 -45.39
N GLN A 213 0.66 -15.62 -46.20
CA GLN A 213 0.72 -15.79 -47.66
C GLN A 213 1.61 -14.77 -48.38
N ARG A 214 2.09 -13.73 -47.71
CA ARG A 214 2.97 -12.70 -48.31
C ARG A 214 4.46 -13.03 -48.21
N GLU A 215 4.85 -13.99 -47.37
CA GLU A 215 6.24 -14.40 -47.17
C GLU A 215 6.60 -15.75 -47.83
N ALA A 216 5.76 -16.26 -48.72
CA ALA A 216 6.01 -17.48 -49.50
C ALA A 216 6.43 -17.17 -50.95
#